data_AF-A0A419R324-F1
#
_entry.id   AF-A0A419R324-F1
#
_cell.length_a   1.000
_cell.length_b   1.000
_cell.length_c   1.000
_cell.angle_alpha   90.00
_cell.angle_beta   90.00
_cell.angle_gamma   90.00
#
_symmetry.space_group_name_H-M   'P 1'
#
loop_
_entity.id
_entity.type
_entity.pdbx_description
1 polymer ?
#
loop_
_entity_poly.entity_id
_entity_poly.type
_entity_poly.pdbx_seq_one_letter_code
_entity_poly.pdbx_strand_id
1 'polypeptide(L)'
;MVSSFYPFGAGKERYGDDRHPDLPWGYWMVSNGAVPGEPPLIDEDGREWGSVREAFWINRLGLPAIHSRWMNGIMEFMASYLAIADGRFVAAEERVRDIFLSDGHLDQFFRAYLLAAGLVNDTDGRPTPEGRAALLMLIATRTREDASEDVGLDWIVANRTVAGHSERLAAAEQIERRERVAARMAHRFVTDTIGHEPAVKLIGLRITQAIPVRSTLWTMTWPDNDRFARDCFYLWLLERIDRWDDWSEMVTRYSARALTEHFLKLAFCDRFGEQTG
;
A
#
# COMPACT_ATOMS: atom_id res chain seq x y z
N MET A 1 -22.98 19.70 19.88
CA MET A 1 -23.84 18.54 20.15
C MET A 1 -22.94 17.32 20.07
N VAL A 2 -22.55 16.74 21.21
CA VAL A 2 -21.55 15.66 21.28
C VAL A 2 -22.27 14.36 20.93
N SER A 3 -21.95 13.79 19.76
CA SER A 3 -22.46 12.49 19.35
C SER A 3 -21.70 11.42 20.14
N SER A 4 -22.39 10.74 21.06
CA SER A 4 -21.86 9.59 21.77
C SER A 4 -21.81 8.40 20.81
N PHE A 5 -20.68 8.23 20.13
CA PHE A 5 -20.43 7.05 19.29
C PHE A 5 -20.16 5.87 20.22
N TYR A 6 -21.05 4.87 20.20
CA TYR A 6 -20.84 3.63 20.94
C TYR A 6 -20.11 2.64 20.02
N PRO A 7 -18.85 2.25 20.31
CA PRO A 7 -18.15 1.24 19.55
C PRO A 7 -18.88 -0.10 19.61
N PHE A 8 -18.60 -0.99 18.65
CA PHE A 8 -19.15 -2.35 18.67
C PHE A 8 -18.80 -3.02 20.01
N GLY A 9 -19.83 -3.40 20.78
CA GLY A 9 -19.65 -4.05 22.08
C GLY A 9 -19.55 -3.10 23.29
N ALA A 10 -20.41 -2.08 23.36
CA ALA A 10 -20.55 -1.09 24.43
C ALA A 10 -20.89 -1.62 25.86
N GLY A 11 -20.49 -2.85 26.19
CA GLY A 11 -20.56 -3.45 27.52
C GLY A 11 -19.31 -4.23 27.94
N LYS A 12 -18.22 -4.22 27.14
CA LYS A 12 -16.94 -4.80 27.55
C LYS A 12 -16.10 -3.71 28.23
N GLU A 13 -15.54 -4.03 29.40
CA GLU A 13 -14.56 -3.18 30.12
C GLU A 13 -13.53 -2.61 29.14
N ARG A 14 -13.14 -1.35 29.32
CA ARG A 14 -12.19 -0.71 28.39
C ARG A 14 -10.85 -1.42 28.53
N TYR A 15 -10.32 -1.87 27.40
CA TYR A 15 -8.98 -2.43 27.34
C TYR A 15 -7.96 -1.41 27.88
N GLY A 16 -7.32 -1.76 29.00
CA GLY A 16 -6.49 -0.83 29.79
C GLY A 16 -6.93 -0.69 31.25
N ASP A 17 -8.17 -1.04 31.58
CA ASP A 17 -8.66 -1.06 32.97
C ASP A 17 -8.14 -2.33 33.70
N ASP A 18 -8.21 -3.49 33.05
CA ASP A 18 -7.72 -4.79 33.59
C ASP A 18 -6.61 -5.44 32.75
N ARG A 19 -6.21 -4.81 31.64
CA ARG A 19 -5.22 -5.37 30.70
C ARG A 19 -4.03 -4.45 30.52
N HIS A 20 -2.83 -5.02 30.54
CA HIS A 20 -1.61 -4.24 30.41
C HIS A 20 -1.45 -3.72 28.96
N PRO A 21 -1.37 -2.41 28.74
CA PRO A 21 -1.42 -1.82 27.40
C PRO A 21 -0.12 -2.01 26.59
N ASP A 22 0.98 -2.33 27.27
CA ASP A 22 2.28 -2.58 26.62
C ASP A 22 2.53 -4.06 26.30
N LEU A 23 1.58 -4.95 26.61
CA LEU A 23 1.66 -6.35 26.22
C LEU A 23 0.90 -6.58 24.91
N PRO A 24 1.36 -7.51 24.04
CA PRO A 24 0.63 -7.89 22.85
C PRO A 24 -0.79 -8.36 23.16
N TRP A 25 -1.76 -7.95 22.35
CA TRP A 25 -3.11 -8.47 22.43
C TRP A 25 -3.11 -10.01 22.39
N GLY A 26 -3.87 -10.65 23.27
CA GLY A 26 -3.90 -12.11 23.41
C GLY A 26 -2.86 -12.69 24.36
N TYR A 27 -2.07 -11.89 25.08
CA TYR A 27 -1.07 -12.38 26.05
C TYR A 27 -1.68 -13.25 27.18
N TRP A 28 -2.98 -13.11 27.45
CA TRP A 28 -3.72 -13.88 28.45
C TRP A 28 -4.24 -15.23 27.93
N MET A 29 -4.16 -15.48 26.62
CA MET A 29 -4.60 -16.74 26.03
C MET A 29 -3.67 -17.86 26.46
N VAL A 30 -4.25 -19.02 26.78
CA VAL A 30 -3.50 -20.19 27.26
C VAL A 30 -3.57 -21.31 26.23
N SER A 31 -2.46 -22.00 26.01
CA SER A 31 -2.43 -23.21 25.20
C SER A 31 -2.79 -24.43 26.06
N ASN A 32 -3.63 -25.32 25.55
CA ASN A 32 -3.86 -26.65 26.15
C ASN A 32 -3.09 -27.77 25.40
N GLY A 33 -2.15 -27.38 24.53
CA GLY A 33 -1.27 -28.31 23.81
C GLY A 33 -0.15 -28.89 24.66
N ALA A 34 0.51 -29.93 24.16
CA ALA A 34 1.66 -30.56 24.81
C ALA A 34 2.87 -29.61 24.93
N VAL A 35 2.92 -28.58 24.09
CA VAL A 35 3.93 -27.52 24.09
C VAL A 35 3.26 -26.19 24.44
N PRO A 36 3.77 -25.44 25.44
CA PRO A 36 3.28 -24.10 25.75
C PRO A 36 3.33 -23.18 24.52
N GLY A 37 2.22 -22.54 24.21
CA GLY A 37 2.07 -21.63 23.06
C GLY A 37 1.63 -22.28 21.75
N GLU A 38 1.51 -23.61 21.69
CA GLU A 38 0.94 -24.27 20.52
C GLU A 38 -0.61 -24.25 20.54
N PRO A 39 -1.26 -24.13 19.37
CA PRO A 39 -2.70 -24.26 19.27
C PRO A 39 -3.19 -25.63 19.78
N PRO A 40 -4.45 -25.72 20.27
CA PRO A 40 -5.42 -24.64 20.34
C PRO A 40 -5.11 -23.65 21.47
N LEU A 41 -5.29 -22.37 21.16
CA LEU A 41 -5.23 -21.28 22.14
C LEU A 41 -6.63 -21.05 22.69
N ILE A 42 -6.75 -20.97 24.01
CA ILE A 42 -8.00 -20.83 24.74
C ILE A 42 -8.12 -19.40 25.25
N ASP A 43 -9.24 -18.74 24.97
CA ASP A 43 -9.57 -17.43 25.53
C ASP A 43 -10.27 -17.51 26.90
N GLU A 44 -10.52 -16.36 27.52
CA GLU A 44 -11.16 -16.27 28.86
C GLU A 44 -12.61 -16.80 28.86
N ASP A 45 -13.27 -16.83 27.70
CA ASP A 45 -14.61 -17.40 27.53
C ASP A 45 -14.57 -18.93 27.29
N GLY A 46 -13.37 -19.53 27.32
CA GLY A 46 -13.15 -20.96 27.07
C GLY A 46 -13.23 -21.37 25.60
N ARG A 47 -13.16 -20.41 24.66
CA ARG A 47 -13.21 -20.71 23.21
C ARG A 47 -11.83 -21.05 22.70
N GLU A 48 -11.78 -22.00 21.78
CA GLU A 48 -10.56 -22.49 21.14
C GLU A 48 -10.30 -21.78 19.81
N TRP A 49 -9.04 -21.44 19.58
CA TRP A 49 -8.58 -20.70 18.40
C TRP A 49 -7.31 -21.35 17.83
N GLY A 50 -7.20 -21.37 16.51
CA GLY A 50 -6.00 -21.83 15.80
C GLY A 50 -4.85 -20.84 15.86
N SER A 51 -5.13 -19.56 16.15
CA SER A 51 -4.10 -18.54 16.40
C SER A 51 -4.65 -17.32 17.14
N VAL A 52 -3.77 -16.52 17.74
CA VAL A 52 -4.12 -15.22 18.33
C VAL A 52 -4.72 -14.28 17.27
N ARG A 53 -4.18 -14.33 16.04
CA ARG A 53 -4.67 -13.53 14.89
C ARG A 53 -6.09 -13.91 14.50
N GLU A 54 -6.42 -15.20 14.50
CA GLU A 54 -7.77 -15.69 14.25
C GLU A 54 -8.74 -15.27 15.36
N ALA A 55 -8.35 -15.40 16.63
CA ALA A 55 -9.14 -14.95 17.77
C ALA A 55 -9.43 -13.45 17.69
N PHE A 56 -8.41 -12.65 17.35
CA PHE A 56 -8.56 -11.21 17.15
C PHE A 56 -9.54 -10.91 16.00
N TRP A 57 -9.37 -11.56 14.85
CA TRP A 57 -10.20 -11.35 13.67
C TRP A 57 -11.68 -11.71 13.89
N ILE A 58 -11.94 -12.94 14.34
CA ILE A 58 -13.29 -13.47 14.43
C ILE A 58 -14.00 -12.96 15.68
N ASN A 59 -13.37 -13.10 16.85
CA ASN A 59 -14.02 -12.78 18.12
C ASN A 59 -13.96 -11.29 18.43
N ARG A 60 -12.76 -10.69 18.35
CA ARG A 60 -12.59 -9.30 18.80
C ARG A 60 -13.12 -8.30 17.78
N LEU A 61 -12.86 -8.50 16.50
CA LEU A 61 -13.33 -7.60 15.44
C LEU A 61 -14.72 -7.98 14.89
N GLY A 62 -15.23 -9.17 15.21
CA GLY A 62 -16.54 -9.64 14.74
C GLY A 62 -16.56 -9.92 13.24
N LEU A 63 -15.41 -10.20 12.63
CA LEU A 63 -15.28 -10.42 11.19
C LEU A 63 -15.53 -11.88 10.81
N PRO A 64 -16.03 -12.15 9.60
CA PRO A 64 -16.30 -13.52 9.17
C PRO A 64 -15.02 -14.34 9.05
N ALA A 65 -15.14 -15.65 9.30
CA ALA A 65 -14.10 -16.61 8.98
C ALA A 65 -13.86 -16.61 7.46
N ILE A 66 -12.67 -16.17 7.04
CA ILE A 66 -12.25 -16.11 5.64
C ILE A 66 -10.93 -16.88 5.47
N HIS A 67 -10.51 -17.06 4.23
CA HIS A 67 -9.23 -17.71 3.93
C HIS A 67 -8.06 -16.97 4.60
N SER A 68 -7.15 -17.72 5.23
CA SER A 68 -6.08 -17.18 6.10
C SER A 68 -5.15 -16.19 5.39
N ARG A 69 -4.87 -16.39 4.09
CA ARG A 69 -4.08 -15.44 3.29
C ARG A 69 -4.75 -14.07 3.20
N TRP A 70 -6.06 -14.01 2.99
CA TRP A 70 -6.80 -12.74 2.91
C TRP A 70 -6.88 -12.07 4.26
N MET A 71 -7.18 -12.85 5.30
CA MET A 71 -7.18 -12.41 6.68
C MET A 71 -5.84 -11.76 7.08
N ASN A 72 -4.73 -12.42 6.75
CA ASN A 72 -3.39 -11.92 7.05
C ASN A 72 -3.07 -10.64 6.27
N GLY A 73 -3.38 -10.57 4.97
CA GLY A 73 -3.16 -9.34 4.19
C GLY A 73 -3.87 -8.11 4.79
N ILE A 74 -5.11 -8.27 5.23
CA ILE A 74 -5.88 -7.17 5.87
C ILE A 74 -5.29 -6.81 7.24
N MET A 75 -4.89 -7.81 8.04
CA MET A 75 -4.28 -7.58 9.35
C MET A 75 -2.91 -6.90 9.25
N GLU A 76 -2.11 -7.20 8.25
CA GLU A 76 -0.85 -6.49 8.04
C GLU A 76 -1.08 -5.04 7.55
N PHE A 77 -2.12 -4.81 6.74
CA PHE A 77 -2.54 -3.45 6.38
C PHE A 77 -2.98 -2.65 7.63
N MET A 78 -3.75 -3.29 8.51
CA MET A 78 -4.12 -2.72 9.80
C MET A 78 -2.90 -2.39 10.66
N ALA A 79 -1.90 -3.29 10.72
CA ALA A 79 -0.66 -3.06 11.46
C ALA A 79 0.04 -1.79 10.96
N SER A 80 0.14 -1.63 9.65
CA SER A 80 0.79 -0.48 9.03
C SER A 80 0.02 0.82 9.27
N TYR A 81 -1.31 0.80 9.18
CA TYR A 81 -2.15 1.95 9.51
C TYR A 81 -1.97 2.37 10.98
N LEU A 82 -1.99 1.41 11.91
CA LEU A 82 -1.82 1.67 13.34
C LEU A 82 -0.41 2.17 13.66
N ALA A 83 0.64 1.65 13.00
CA ALA A 83 2.02 2.11 13.18
C ALA A 83 2.20 3.56 12.74
N ILE A 84 1.58 3.96 11.63
CA ILE A 84 1.59 5.35 11.14
C ILE A 84 0.80 6.25 12.10
N ALA A 85 -0.36 5.80 12.56
CA ALA A 85 -1.20 6.53 13.51
C ALA A 85 -0.52 6.72 14.88
N ASP A 86 0.28 5.76 15.34
CA ASP A 86 1.05 5.85 16.58
C ASP A 86 2.16 6.92 16.51
N GLY A 87 2.68 7.19 15.31
CA GLY A 87 3.63 8.28 15.05
C GLY A 87 5.00 8.12 15.70
N ARG A 88 5.30 6.96 16.31
CA ARG A 88 6.62 6.63 16.87
C ARG A 88 7.62 6.16 15.81
N PHE A 89 7.14 5.74 14.64
CA PHE A 89 7.93 5.10 13.59
C PHE A 89 8.07 5.91 12.29
N VAL A 90 7.30 6.99 12.08
CA VAL A 90 7.29 7.77 10.83
C VAL A 90 7.19 9.27 11.14
N ALA A 91 7.97 10.09 10.43
CA ALA A 91 8.02 11.54 10.63
C ALA A 91 6.68 12.21 10.33
N ALA A 92 6.48 13.35 10.98
CA ALA A 92 5.21 14.04 11.05
C ALA A 92 4.62 14.48 9.71
N GLU A 93 5.50 14.79 8.77
CA GLU A 93 5.19 15.32 7.45
C GLU A 93 4.81 14.23 6.41
N GLU A 94 5.05 12.94 6.69
CA GLU A 94 4.70 11.80 5.80
C GLU A 94 3.31 11.19 6.07
N ARG A 95 2.61 11.68 7.12
CA ARG A 95 1.51 10.97 7.80
C ARG A 95 0.20 10.74 7.04
N VAL A 96 -0.10 11.42 5.93
CA VAL A 96 -1.51 11.49 5.44
C VAL A 96 -1.68 11.37 3.91
N ARG A 97 -0.62 11.25 3.11
CA ARG A 97 -0.77 11.22 1.64
C ARG A 97 -0.51 9.87 0.94
N ASP A 98 0.01 8.86 1.65
CA ASP A 98 0.55 7.67 0.95
C ASP A 98 -0.15 6.32 1.24
N ILE A 99 -0.91 6.17 2.33
CA ILE A 99 -1.51 4.86 2.69
C ILE A 99 -2.55 4.40 1.64
N PHE A 100 -3.44 5.32 1.28
CA PHE A 100 -4.50 5.11 0.29
C PHE A 100 -4.30 5.96 -0.97
N LEU A 101 -3.08 6.44 -1.28
CA LEU A 101 -2.80 7.23 -2.48
C LEU A 101 -3.65 8.51 -2.62
N SER A 102 -4.01 9.16 -1.51
CA SER A 102 -4.97 10.28 -1.49
C SER A 102 -6.42 9.91 -1.83
N ASP A 103 -6.81 8.62 -1.83
CA ASP A 103 -8.22 8.23 -1.73
C ASP A 103 -8.73 8.48 -0.30
N GLY A 104 -9.19 9.72 -0.10
CA GLY A 104 -9.73 10.16 1.18
C GLY A 104 -11.00 9.42 1.60
N HIS A 105 -11.72 8.77 0.67
CA HIS A 105 -12.92 8.00 1.02
C HIS A 105 -12.56 6.65 1.65
N LEU A 106 -11.58 5.95 1.08
CA LEU A 106 -11.09 4.70 1.67
C LEU A 106 -10.38 4.93 3.00
N ASP A 107 -9.58 6.00 3.10
CA ASP A 107 -8.99 6.40 4.39
C ASP A 107 -10.07 6.69 5.43
N GLN A 108 -11.07 7.50 5.08
CA GLN A 108 -12.17 7.82 6.00
C GLN A 108 -12.98 6.59 6.39
N PHE A 109 -13.22 5.66 5.46
CA PHE A 109 -13.92 4.42 5.74
C PHE A 109 -13.12 3.51 6.68
N PHE A 110 -11.84 3.31 6.41
CA PHE A 110 -10.99 2.46 7.25
C PHE A 110 -10.76 3.08 8.63
N ARG A 111 -10.59 4.40 8.70
CA ARG A 111 -10.56 5.14 9.97
C ARG A 111 -11.87 4.99 10.73
N ALA A 112 -13.02 5.14 10.06
CA ALA A 112 -14.33 4.94 10.69
C ALA A 112 -14.50 3.50 11.21
N TYR A 113 -13.98 2.51 10.48
CA TYR A 113 -13.93 1.12 10.94
C TYR A 113 -13.06 0.97 12.19
N LEU A 114 -11.83 1.50 12.22
CA LEU A 114 -10.95 1.42 13.41
C LEU A 114 -11.51 2.19 14.62
N LEU A 115 -12.21 3.31 14.38
CA LEU A 115 -12.95 4.04 15.40
C LEU A 115 -14.08 3.19 15.97
N ALA A 116 -14.89 2.58 15.10
CA ALA A 116 -15.98 1.70 15.50
C ALA A 116 -15.48 0.44 16.23
N ALA A 117 -14.28 -0.05 15.87
CA ALA A 117 -13.60 -1.15 16.54
C ALA A 117 -12.95 -0.74 17.87
N GLY A 118 -12.86 0.56 18.19
CA GLY A 118 -12.24 1.07 19.41
C GLY A 118 -10.71 1.00 19.41
N LEU A 119 -10.08 0.88 18.24
CA LEU A 119 -8.62 0.75 18.11
C LEU A 119 -7.91 2.11 17.96
N VAL A 120 -8.62 3.16 17.56
CA VAL A 120 -8.10 4.53 17.48
C VAL A 120 -9.04 5.52 18.17
N ASN A 121 -8.50 6.63 18.68
CA ASN A 121 -9.28 7.69 19.29
C ASN A 121 -9.94 8.59 18.23
N ASP A 122 -11.12 9.11 18.56
CA ASP A 122 -11.87 10.04 17.71
C ASP A 122 -11.22 11.42 17.60
N THR A 123 -10.63 11.90 18.69
CA THR A 123 -10.07 13.24 18.84
C THR A 123 -8.77 13.45 18.06
N ASP A 124 -7.81 12.53 18.19
CA ASP A 124 -6.47 12.68 17.61
C ASP A 124 -6.10 11.59 16.59
N GLY A 125 -6.97 10.59 16.38
CA GLY A 125 -6.72 9.47 15.47
C GLY A 125 -5.61 8.52 15.93
N ARG A 126 -5.04 8.72 17.13
CA ARG A 126 -3.97 7.86 17.65
C ARG A 126 -4.54 6.53 18.15
N PRO A 127 -3.73 5.46 18.17
CA PRO A 127 -4.16 4.18 18.72
C PRO A 127 -4.58 4.30 20.19
N THR A 128 -5.69 3.64 20.53
CA THR A 128 -6.10 3.42 21.93
C THR A 128 -5.11 2.46 22.62
N PRO A 129 -5.18 2.25 23.94
CA PRO A 129 -4.41 1.20 24.59
C PRO A 129 -4.59 -0.18 23.93
N GLU A 130 -5.82 -0.50 23.50
CA GLU A 130 -6.07 -1.72 22.73
C GLU A 130 -5.46 -1.68 21.33
N GLY A 131 -5.57 -0.55 20.63
CA GLY A 131 -4.94 -0.37 19.32
C GLY A 131 -3.44 -0.60 19.36
N ARG A 132 -2.77 -0.15 20.43
CA ARG A 132 -1.34 -0.41 20.65
C ARG A 132 -1.05 -1.88 20.93
N ALA A 133 -1.83 -2.51 21.81
CA ALA A 133 -1.67 -3.95 22.08
C ALA A 133 -1.92 -4.79 20.82
N ALA A 134 -2.91 -4.42 20.00
CA ALA A 134 -3.19 -5.04 18.72
C ALA A 134 -2.03 -4.86 17.74
N LEU A 135 -1.47 -3.64 17.64
CA LEU A 135 -0.26 -3.38 16.85
C LEU A 135 0.91 -4.28 17.29
N LEU A 136 1.18 -4.37 18.60
CA LEU A 136 2.23 -5.23 19.14
C LEU A 136 2.00 -6.71 18.81
N MET A 137 0.76 -7.19 18.92
CA MET A 137 0.38 -8.56 18.53
C MET A 137 0.60 -8.80 17.03
N LEU A 138 0.19 -7.85 16.19
CA LEU A 138 0.35 -7.96 14.75
C LEU A 138 1.82 -8.04 14.37
N ILE A 139 2.68 -7.21 14.99
CA ILE A 139 4.14 -7.24 14.80
C ILE A 139 4.75 -8.57 15.28
N ALA A 140 4.35 -9.06 16.46
CA ALA A 140 4.89 -10.27 17.05
C ALA A 140 4.47 -11.56 16.33
N THR A 141 3.36 -11.52 15.58
CA THR A 141 2.77 -12.69 14.90
C THR A 141 2.97 -12.67 13.38
N ARG A 142 3.81 -11.77 12.87
CA ARG A 142 4.20 -11.75 11.45
C ARG A 142 4.87 -13.06 11.09
N THR A 143 4.57 -13.59 9.90
CA THR A 143 5.25 -14.79 9.42
C THR A 143 6.72 -14.48 9.13
N ARG A 144 7.59 -15.50 9.04
CA ARG A 144 9.02 -15.30 8.72
C ARG A 144 9.22 -14.61 7.37
N GLU A 145 8.28 -14.76 6.45
CA GLU A 145 8.27 -14.11 5.13
C GLU A 145 7.88 -12.63 5.23
N ASP A 146 7.00 -12.26 6.17
CA ASP A 146 6.56 -10.87 6.38
C ASP A 146 7.51 -10.11 7.33
N ALA A 147 8.11 -10.78 8.31
CA ALA A 147 8.96 -10.17 9.34
C ALA A 147 10.29 -9.59 8.82
N SER A 148 10.70 -9.92 7.59
CA SER A 148 11.89 -9.34 6.93
C SER A 148 11.62 -7.97 6.30
N GLU A 149 10.37 -7.49 6.25
CA GLU A 149 10.01 -6.15 5.78
C GLU A 149 9.83 -5.21 6.98
N ASP A 150 10.55 -4.07 7.04
CA ASP A 150 10.33 -3.05 8.07
C ASP A 150 8.87 -2.54 8.01
N VAL A 151 8.20 -2.43 9.16
CA VAL A 151 6.80 -1.94 9.23
C VAL A 151 6.76 -0.46 8.84
N GLY A 152 6.08 -0.12 7.73
CA GLY A 152 6.03 1.27 7.26
C GLY A 152 5.47 1.45 5.84
N LEU A 153 5.68 2.64 5.27
CA LEU A 153 5.24 3.00 3.90
C LEU A 153 5.69 1.98 2.85
N ASP A 154 6.93 1.48 2.97
CA ASP A 154 7.50 0.49 2.06
C ASP A 154 6.66 -0.79 2.03
N TRP A 155 6.13 -1.24 3.16
CA TRP A 155 5.22 -2.39 3.26
C TRP A 155 3.86 -2.12 2.58
N ILE A 156 3.28 -0.92 2.77
CA ILE A 156 1.96 -0.55 2.23
C ILE A 156 2.01 -0.33 0.70
N VAL A 157 3.12 0.21 0.20
CA VAL A 157 3.39 0.29 -1.24
C VAL A 157 3.67 -1.10 -1.80
N ALA A 158 4.40 -1.95 -1.05
CA ALA A 158 4.78 -3.29 -1.48
C ALA A 158 3.63 -4.32 -1.48
N ASN A 159 2.56 -4.16 -0.69
CA ASN A 159 1.44 -5.13 -0.60
C ASN A 159 0.14 -4.70 -1.30
N ARG A 160 0.22 -3.74 -2.24
CA ARG A 160 -0.92 -3.31 -3.08
C ARG A 160 -1.21 -4.19 -4.30
N THR A 161 -0.39 -5.22 -4.56
CA THR A 161 -0.60 -6.16 -5.67
C THR A 161 -0.74 -7.58 -5.15
N VAL A 162 -1.55 -8.41 -5.82
CA VAL A 162 -1.86 -9.81 -5.45
C VAL A 162 -0.62 -10.73 -5.52
N ALA A 163 0.54 -10.21 -5.92
CA ALA A 163 1.77 -10.96 -6.19
C ALA A 163 2.60 -11.24 -4.92
N GLY A 164 3.24 -12.41 -4.88
CA GLY A 164 4.11 -12.82 -3.76
C GLY A 164 5.42 -12.02 -3.66
N HIS A 165 6.09 -12.04 -2.50
CA HIS A 165 7.32 -11.28 -2.24
C HIS A 165 8.46 -11.53 -3.26
N SER A 166 8.69 -12.79 -3.63
CA SER A 166 9.71 -13.17 -4.63
C SER A 166 9.39 -12.64 -6.04
N GLU A 167 8.12 -12.67 -6.43
CA GLU A 167 7.64 -12.10 -7.71
C GLU A 167 7.79 -10.57 -7.72
N ARG A 168 7.63 -9.93 -6.56
CA ARG A 168 7.80 -8.49 -6.36
C ARG A 168 9.27 -8.04 -6.41
N LEU A 169 10.19 -8.73 -5.75
CA LEU A 169 11.63 -8.45 -5.84
C LEU A 169 12.13 -8.63 -7.28
N ALA A 170 11.70 -9.71 -7.95
CA ALA A 170 12.02 -9.93 -9.35
C ALA A 170 11.46 -8.81 -10.24
N ALA A 171 10.23 -8.34 -9.97
CA ALA A 171 9.65 -7.21 -10.70
C ALA A 171 10.40 -5.89 -10.44
N ALA A 172 10.77 -5.60 -9.19
CA ALA A 172 11.53 -4.40 -8.82
C ALA A 172 12.94 -4.40 -9.43
N GLU A 173 13.67 -5.51 -9.36
CA GLU A 173 14.97 -5.66 -10.04
C GLU A 173 14.84 -5.51 -11.56
N GLN A 174 13.76 -6.05 -12.14
CA GLN A 174 13.48 -5.92 -13.56
C GLN A 174 13.14 -4.47 -13.95
N ILE A 175 12.40 -3.74 -13.11
CA ILE A 175 12.13 -2.30 -13.28
C ILE A 175 13.44 -1.52 -13.20
N GLU A 176 14.23 -1.71 -12.14
CA GLU A 176 15.50 -1.00 -11.92
C GLU A 176 16.48 -1.25 -13.08
N ARG A 177 16.54 -2.49 -13.58
CA ARG A 177 17.32 -2.84 -14.78
C ARG A 177 16.84 -2.08 -16.01
N ARG A 178 15.53 -2.01 -16.25
CA ARG A 178 14.94 -1.27 -17.38
C ARG A 178 15.19 0.23 -17.24
N GLU A 179 15.10 0.78 -16.03
CA GLU A 179 15.40 2.19 -15.77
C GLU A 179 16.89 2.52 -16.01
N ARG A 180 17.81 1.62 -15.64
CA ARG A 180 19.24 1.76 -15.96
C ARG A 180 19.50 1.78 -17.47
N VAL A 181 18.73 1.04 -18.25
CA VAL A 181 18.77 1.09 -19.73
C VAL A 181 18.19 2.42 -20.23
N ALA A 182 16.98 2.79 -19.78
CA ALA A 182 16.30 4.04 -20.12
C ALA A 182 17.16 5.27 -19.87
N ALA A 183 17.90 5.30 -18.76
CA ALA A 183 18.79 6.40 -18.40
C ALA A 183 19.86 6.70 -19.47
N ARG A 184 20.25 5.71 -20.29
CA ARG A 184 21.25 5.84 -21.35
C ARG A 184 20.65 6.14 -22.72
N MET A 185 19.33 6.04 -22.88
CA MET A 185 18.67 6.27 -24.16
C MET A 185 18.67 7.74 -24.56
N ALA A 186 18.74 7.98 -25.88
CA ALA A 186 18.67 9.30 -26.48
C ALA A 186 17.27 9.91 -26.32
N HIS A 187 16.24 9.08 -26.45
CA HIS A 187 14.85 9.41 -26.18
C HIS A 187 14.34 8.54 -25.04
N ARG A 188 13.79 9.16 -23.99
CA ARG A 188 13.34 8.42 -22.82
C ARG A 188 12.13 9.05 -22.16
N PHE A 189 11.24 8.20 -21.65
CA PHE A 189 10.25 8.64 -20.68
C PHE A 189 10.88 8.70 -19.29
N VAL A 190 10.51 9.72 -18.53
CA VAL A 190 10.88 9.88 -17.12
C VAL A 190 9.67 10.34 -16.34
N THR A 191 9.66 10.01 -15.06
CA THR A 191 8.74 10.59 -14.09
C THR A 191 9.29 11.93 -13.59
N ASP A 192 8.40 12.86 -13.29
CA ASP A 192 8.76 14.19 -12.77
C ASP A 192 7.59 14.81 -11.99
N THR A 193 7.77 16.03 -11.49
CA THR A 193 6.73 16.86 -10.88
C THR A 193 6.74 18.25 -11.52
N ILE A 194 5.58 18.73 -11.98
CA ILE A 194 5.42 20.05 -12.63
C ILE A 194 4.40 20.85 -11.85
N GLY A 195 4.84 21.91 -11.15
CA GLY A 195 3.90 22.77 -10.40
C GLY A 195 3.10 22.00 -9.35
N HIS A 196 3.74 21.02 -8.70
CA HIS A 196 3.19 20.04 -7.75
C HIS A 196 2.48 18.82 -8.35
N GLU A 197 2.06 18.91 -9.62
CA GLU A 197 1.40 17.79 -10.30
C GLU A 197 2.39 16.69 -10.70
N PRO A 198 2.13 15.41 -10.37
CA PRO A 198 2.87 14.27 -10.90
C PRO A 198 2.83 14.28 -12.44
N ALA A 199 3.98 14.01 -13.06
CA ALA A 199 4.11 14.06 -14.51
C ALA A 199 4.92 12.90 -15.07
N VAL A 200 4.68 12.60 -16.35
CA VAL A 200 5.57 11.80 -17.19
C VAL A 200 5.99 12.67 -18.37
N LYS A 201 7.29 12.70 -18.64
CA LYS A 201 7.90 13.48 -19.71
C LYS A 201 8.62 12.56 -20.68
N LEU A 202 8.46 12.80 -21.98
CA LEU A 202 9.38 12.29 -23.00
C LEU A 202 10.48 13.32 -23.21
N ILE A 203 11.71 12.95 -22.90
CA ILE A 203 12.90 13.76 -23.13
C ILE A 203 13.62 13.21 -24.35
N GLY A 204 13.86 14.07 -25.34
CA GLY A 204 14.68 13.74 -26.51
C GLY A 204 15.98 14.52 -26.53
N LEU A 205 17.03 13.88 -27.05
CA LEU A 205 18.27 14.55 -27.40
C LEU A 205 18.12 15.23 -28.75
N ARG A 206 18.12 16.57 -28.78
CA ARG A 206 18.20 17.35 -30.02
C ARG A 206 19.64 17.80 -30.25
N ILE A 207 20.26 17.30 -31.31
CA ILE A 207 21.58 17.78 -31.75
C ILE A 207 21.34 19.06 -32.55
N THR A 208 21.65 20.22 -31.95
CA THR A 208 21.68 21.50 -32.68
C THR A 208 23.04 21.66 -33.38
N GLN A 209 23.18 22.67 -34.25
CA GLN A 209 24.45 22.91 -34.97
C GLN A 209 25.66 23.21 -34.06
N ALA A 210 25.45 23.47 -32.77
CA ALA A 210 26.53 23.82 -31.84
C ALA A 210 26.61 22.94 -30.57
N ILE A 211 25.48 22.47 -30.01
CA ILE A 211 25.46 21.71 -28.73
C ILE A 211 24.30 20.68 -28.72
N PRO A 212 24.51 19.43 -28.25
CA PRO A 212 23.42 18.51 -27.94
C PRO A 212 22.62 19.03 -26.74
N VAL A 213 21.34 19.34 -26.95
CA VAL A 213 20.43 19.81 -25.89
C VAL A 213 19.35 18.76 -25.66
N ARG A 214 19.18 18.35 -24.40
CA ARG A 214 18.01 17.54 -24.01
C ARG A 214 16.80 18.46 -23.89
N SER A 215 15.74 18.16 -24.64
CA SER A 215 14.49 18.92 -24.64
C SER A 215 13.30 18.01 -24.37
N THR A 216 12.33 18.50 -23.62
CA THR A 216 11.04 17.82 -23.44
C THR A 216 10.26 17.86 -24.75
N LEU A 217 9.93 16.68 -25.28
CA LEU A 217 9.15 16.51 -26.52
C LEU A 217 7.66 16.34 -26.24
N TRP A 218 7.32 15.72 -25.11
CA TRP A 218 5.95 15.44 -24.70
C TRP A 218 5.85 15.39 -23.18
N THR A 219 4.70 15.78 -22.64
CA THR A 219 4.42 15.75 -21.21
C THR A 219 2.95 15.42 -21.01
N MET A 220 2.66 14.62 -19.98
CA MET A 220 1.33 14.50 -19.41
C MET A 220 1.44 14.71 -17.90
N THR A 221 0.48 15.43 -17.34
CA THR A 221 0.34 15.61 -15.89
C THR A 221 -0.91 14.91 -15.40
N TRP A 222 -0.87 14.55 -14.13
CA TRP A 222 -1.99 14.00 -13.39
C TRP A 222 -2.27 14.95 -12.22
N PRO A 223 -3.53 15.06 -11.78
CA PRO A 223 -3.84 15.72 -10.51
C PRO A 223 -2.98 15.18 -9.36
N ASP A 224 -2.66 16.02 -8.37
CA ASP A 224 -1.85 15.63 -7.19
C ASP A 224 -2.33 14.35 -6.50
N ASN A 225 -3.65 14.13 -6.49
CA ASN A 225 -4.28 12.96 -5.90
C ASN A 225 -4.32 11.72 -6.81
N ASP A 226 -3.69 11.75 -7.98
CA ASP A 226 -3.69 10.66 -8.96
C ASP A 226 -2.27 10.23 -9.37
N ARG A 227 -1.33 10.31 -8.42
CA ARG A 227 0.07 9.87 -8.59
C ARG A 227 0.18 8.40 -9.01
N PHE A 228 -0.75 7.55 -8.55
CA PHE A 228 -0.75 6.13 -8.87
C PHE A 228 -1.05 5.84 -10.33
N ALA A 229 -2.05 6.52 -10.93
CA ALA A 229 -2.30 6.36 -12.36
C ALA A 229 -1.09 6.78 -13.20
N ARG A 230 -0.38 7.83 -12.76
CA ARG A 230 0.90 8.25 -13.35
C ARG A 230 1.96 7.14 -13.27
N ASP A 231 2.10 6.49 -12.13
CA ASP A 231 3.08 5.40 -11.93
C ASP A 231 2.70 4.14 -12.73
N CYS A 232 1.43 3.73 -12.75
CA CYS A 232 0.95 2.64 -13.60
C CYS A 232 1.19 2.92 -15.09
N PHE A 233 0.92 4.15 -15.53
CA PHE A 233 1.19 4.56 -16.91
C PHE A 233 2.69 4.50 -17.24
N TYR A 234 3.55 4.95 -16.33
CA TYR A 234 4.99 4.87 -16.53
C TYR A 234 5.52 3.43 -16.57
N LEU A 235 5.00 2.54 -15.72
CA LEU A 235 5.34 1.12 -15.76
C LEU A 235 4.93 0.47 -17.09
N TRP A 236 3.72 0.78 -17.57
CA TRP A 236 3.24 0.33 -18.89
C TRP A 236 4.16 0.81 -20.04
N LEU A 237 4.71 2.02 -19.93
CA LEU A 237 5.72 2.53 -20.87
C LEU A 237 7.05 1.76 -20.76
N LEU A 238 7.52 1.48 -19.54
CA LEU A 238 8.78 0.75 -19.30
C LEU A 238 8.75 -0.69 -19.83
N GLU A 239 7.60 -1.34 -19.83
CA GLU A 239 7.41 -2.65 -20.48
C GLU A 239 7.66 -2.62 -21.99
N ARG A 240 7.48 -1.44 -22.61
CA ARG A 240 7.58 -1.18 -24.05
C ARG A 240 8.77 -0.28 -24.37
N ILE A 241 9.84 -0.38 -23.57
CA ILE A 241 11.06 0.43 -23.68
C ILE A 241 11.70 0.37 -25.06
N ASP A 242 11.54 -0.76 -25.76
CA ASP A 242 11.99 -0.98 -27.14
C ASP A 242 11.34 -0.04 -28.17
N ARG A 243 10.17 0.54 -27.85
CA ARG A 243 9.38 1.37 -28.77
C ARG A 243 9.57 2.88 -28.58
N TRP A 244 10.37 3.29 -27.60
CA TRP A 244 10.46 4.69 -27.19
C TRP A 244 11.07 5.60 -28.27
N ASP A 245 12.00 5.10 -29.08
CA ASP A 245 12.57 5.84 -30.21
C ASP A 245 11.53 6.08 -31.31
N ASP A 246 10.74 5.06 -31.67
CA ASP A 246 9.66 5.18 -32.66
C ASP A 246 8.57 6.18 -32.19
N TRP A 247 8.25 6.14 -30.90
CA TRP A 247 7.31 7.08 -30.29
C TRP A 247 7.84 8.51 -30.26
N SER A 248 9.14 8.69 -30.02
CA SER A 248 9.79 10.00 -30.13
C SER A 248 9.78 10.53 -31.57
N GLU A 249 10.01 9.65 -32.54
CA GLU A 249 9.92 10.00 -33.96
C GLU A 249 8.48 10.42 -34.33
N MET A 250 7.47 9.74 -33.78
CA MET A 250 6.06 10.11 -33.98
C MET A 250 5.76 11.54 -33.49
N VAL A 251 6.28 11.93 -32.33
CA VAL A 251 6.14 13.31 -31.82
C VAL A 251 6.81 14.31 -32.77
N THR A 252 7.98 13.95 -33.27
CA THR A 252 8.79 14.80 -34.15
C THR A 252 8.16 14.97 -35.53
N ARG A 253 7.60 13.91 -36.11
CA ARG A 253 7.01 13.90 -37.46
C ARG A 253 5.58 14.43 -37.49
N TYR A 254 4.78 14.16 -36.46
CA TYR A 254 3.35 14.46 -36.46
C TYR A 254 2.97 15.50 -35.42
N SER A 255 3.05 15.17 -34.13
CA SER A 255 2.88 16.09 -33.00
C SER A 255 2.88 15.33 -31.67
N ALA A 256 3.00 16.06 -30.55
CA ALA A 256 2.74 15.54 -29.21
C ALA A 256 1.34 14.91 -29.06
N ARG A 257 0.33 15.48 -29.72
CA ARG A 257 -1.05 14.95 -29.71
C ARG A 257 -1.13 13.56 -30.35
N ALA A 258 -0.42 13.35 -31.46
CA ALA A 258 -0.42 12.06 -32.15
C ALA A 258 0.09 10.92 -31.23
N LEU A 259 1.09 11.21 -30.40
CA LEU A 259 1.59 10.25 -29.41
C LEU A 259 0.54 9.95 -28.33
N THR A 260 -0.15 10.96 -27.78
CA THR A 260 -1.23 10.72 -26.81
C THR A 260 -2.35 9.86 -27.40
N GLU A 261 -2.78 10.15 -28.64
CA GLU A 261 -3.79 9.35 -29.33
C GLU A 261 -3.31 7.91 -29.59
N HIS A 262 -2.02 7.73 -29.88
CA HIS A 262 -1.41 6.41 -30.04
C HIS A 262 -1.44 5.61 -28.73
N PHE A 263 -1.09 6.22 -27.60
CA PHE A 263 -1.19 5.58 -26.29
C PHE A 263 -2.62 5.17 -25.94
N LEU A 264 -3.60 6.02 -26.21
CA LEU A 264 -5.01 5.67 -26.01
C LEU A 264 -5.40 4.44 -26.84
N LYS A 265 -5.01 4.39 -28.12
CA LYS A 265 -5.28 3.23 -28.99
C LYS A 265 -4.65 1.96 -28.43
N LEU A 266 -3.37 2.02 -28.02
CA LEU A 266 -2.68 0.87 -27.43
C LEU A 266 -3.35 0.39 -26.14
N ALA A 267 -3.73 1.31 -25.26
CA ALA A 267 -4.43 0.98 -24.01
C ALA A 267 -5.76 0.26 -24.27
N PHE A 268 -6.49 0.64 -25.32
CA PHE A 268 -7.70 -0.10 -25.73
C PHE A 268 -7.39 -1.47 -26.31
N CYS A 269 -6.33 -1.63 -27.10
CA CYS A 269 -5.93 -2.93 -27.63
C CYS A 269 -5.54 -3.90 -26.52
N ASP A 270 -4.77 -3.45 -25.53
CA ASP A 270 -4.30 -4.29 -24.41
C ASP A 270 -5.46 -4.81 -23.56
N ARG A 271 -6.53 -4.02 -23.37
CA ARG A 271 -7.74 -4.41 -22.60
C ARG A 271 -8.49 -5.62 -23.16
N PHE A 272 -8.34 -5.92 -24.45
CA PHE A 272 -9.04 -7.04 -25.09
C PHE A 272 -8.11 -8.21 -25.43
N GLY A 273 -6.80 -8.07 -25.22
CA GLY A 273 -5.81 -9.13 -25.47
C GLY A 273 -5.82 -10.25 -24.43
N GLU A 274 -6.31 -9.99 -23.21
CA GLU A 274 -6.27 -10.96 -22.10
C GLU A 274 -7.44 -11.97 -22.09
N GLN A 275 -8.45 -11.85 -22.96
CA GLN A 275 -9.60 -12.77 -22.98
C GLN A 275 -9.44 -14.01 -23.88
N THR A 276 -8.24 -14.27 -24.42
CA THR A 276 -8.00 -15.41 -25.34
C THR A 276 -6.79 -16.29 -24.99
N GLY A 277 -6.35 -16.27 -23.72
CA GLY A 277 -5.32 -17.17 -23.19
C GLY A 277 -5.90 -18.22 -22.26
#